data_AF-A0A0C3JI04-F1
#
_entry.id   AF-A0A0C3JI04-F1
#
_cell.length_a   1.000
_cell.length_b   1.000
_cell.length_c   1.000
_cell.angle_alpha   90.00
_cell.angle_beta   90.00
_cell.angle_gamma   90.00
#
_symmetry.space_group_name_H-M   'P 1'
#
loop_
_entity.id
_entity.type
_entity.pdbx_description
1 polymer ?
#
loop_
_entity_poly.entity_id
_entity_poly.type
_entity_poly.pdbx_seq_one_letter_code
_entity_poly.pdbx_strand_id
1 'polypeptide(L)'
;MTQLFPSTLTSLNISSPMFFFPHSIRFTLSVLRSAPLAVLRLNNTGLSPLQWAVLLGKVNLPSLVELEVDQTCLYDALATCLIAHQAISKLTISHCGFPTMSVEDITPRSVLHSLRKLAGPATRILPLLKVITLPSDFQCLYITFHPYHPERNQNVFSNILSCAEYLPRLSHLEISMPMITSADELAAFVTFPITDKHIIPVRDLTFRGIHPILSTPDVFDAIGHCGPWLRAFPNV
;
A
#
# COMPACT_ATOMS: atom_id res chain seq x y z
N MET A 1 -38.53 -0.56 19.59
CA MET A 1 -38.01 0.35 18.53
C MET A 1 -36.84 1.12 19.11
N THR A 2 -35.62 0.63 18.93
CA THR A 2 -34.41 1.39 19.29
C THR A 2 -34.11 2.35 18.15
N GLN A 3 -34.37 3.64 18.38
CA GLN A 3 -33.84 4.70 17.52
C GLN A 3 -32.31 4.63 17.59
N LEU A 4 -31.69 4.06 16.56
CA LEU A 4 -30.26 4.21 16.33
C LEU A 4 -30.06 5.66 15.91
N PHE A 5 -29.52 6.48 16.82
CA PHE A 5 -28.98 7.78 16.43
C PHE A 5 -28.03 7.57 15.24
N PRO A 6 -28.18 8.31 14.13
CA PRO A 6 -27.28 8.17 13.01
C PRO A 6 -25.86 8.46 13.50
N SER A 7 -25.00 7.46 13.37
CA SER A 7 -23.61 7.57 13.80
C SER A 7 -22.93 8.71 13.06
N THR A 8 -22.27 9.61 13.78
CA THR A 8 -21.43 10.68 13.21
C THR A 8 -20.01 10.21 12.97
N LEU A 9 -19.72 8.91 13.16
CA LEU A 9 -18.40 8.33 12.96
C LEU A 9 -18.05 8.34 11.47
N THR A 10 -17.04 9.12 11.11
CA THR A 10 -16.54 9.25 9.73
C THR A 10 -15.21 8.53 9.52
N SER A 11 -14.52 8.14 10.59
CA SER A 11 -13.22 7.46 10.50
C SER A 11 -13.17 6.28 11.46
N LEU A 12 -12.84 5.10 10.94
CA LEU A 12 -12.65 3.87 11.71
C LEU A 12 -11.28 3.29 11.42
N ASN A 13 -10.50 3.02 12.47
CA ASN A 13 -9.22 2.33 12.39
C ASN A 13 -9.24 1.12 13.30
N ILE A 14 -9.09 -0.07 12.71
CA ILE A 14 -9.01 -1.35 13.40
C ILE A 14 -7.67 -1.98 13.04
N SER A 15 -6.84 -2.20 14.06
CA SER A 15 -5.51 -2.80 13.98
C SER A 15 -5.39 -4.03 14.88
N SER A 16 -6.38 -4.92 14.85
CA SER A 16 -6.38 -6.11 15.70
C SER A 16 -7.34 -7.18 15.20
N PRO A 17 -6.95 -8.47 15.29
CA PRO A 17 -7.86 -9.56 14.95
C PRO A 17 -9.07 -9.63 15.90
N MET A 18 -8.95 -9.13 17.13
CA MET A 18 -9.97 -9.18 18.18
C MET A 18 -11.33 -8.62 17.75
N PHE A 19 -11.36 -7.68 16.79
CA PHE A 19 -12.58 -7.07 16.27
C PHE A 19 -13.32 -7.94 15.25
N PHE A 20 -12.70 -9.02 14.77
CA PHE A 20 -13.28 -9.98 13.85
C PHE A 20 -13.53 -11.37 14.48
N PHE A 21 -13.25 -11.52 15.78
CA PHE A 21 -13.64 -12.70 16.54
C PHE A 21 -15.15 -12.73 16.84
N PRO A 22 -15.74 -13.92 17.09
CA PRO A 22 -17.19 -14.10 17.25
C PRO A 22 -17.88 -13.15 18.24
N HIS A 23 -17.18 -12.72 19.29
CA HIS A 23 -17.74 -11.86 20.32
C HIS A 23 -17.78 -10.38 19.93
N SER A 24 -16.85 -9.92 19.09
CA SER A 24 -16.72 -8.51 18.69
C SER A 24 -17.20 -8.25 17.26
N ILE A 25 -17.27 -9.29 16.41
CA ILE A 25 -17.58 -9.14 14.99
C ILE A 25 -18.94 -8.47 14.74
N ARG A 26 -19.93 -8.72 15.60
CA ARG A 26 -21.25 -8.08 15.47
C ARG A 26 -21.17 -6.56 15.63
N PHE A 27 -20.36 -6.09 16.58
CA PHE A 27 -20.11 -4.67 16.77
C PHE A 27 -19.44 -4.09 15.51
N THR A 28 -18.34 -4.71 15.07
CA THR A 28 -17.59 -4.26 13.88
C THR A 28 -18.47 -4.18 12.65
N LEU A 29 -19.23 -5.24 12.35
CA LEU A 29 -20.15 -5.27 11.21
C LEU A 29 -21.29 -4.26 11.35
N SER A 30 -21.79 -3.99 12.55
CA SER A 30 -22.80 -2.95 12.77
C SER A 30 -22.26 -1.57 12.42
N VAL A 31 -21.03 -1.26 12.86
CA VAL A 31 -20.39 0.02 12.56
C VAL A 31 -20.17 0.17 11.05
N LEU A 32 -19.58 -0.85 10.41
CA LEU A 32 -19.33 -0.85 8.97
C LEU A 32 -20.59 -0.73 8.09
N ARG A 33 -21.77 -1.06 8.63
CA ARG A 33 -23.06 -0.96 7.91
C ARG A 33 -23.81 0.34 8.15
N SER A 34 -23.57 1.01 9.27
CA SER A 34 -24.41 2.12 9.74
C SER A 34 -23.68 3.45 9.80
N ALA A 35 -22.35 3.44 9.91
CA ALA A 35 -21.55 4.66 9.97
C ALA A 35 -21.26 5.20 8.56
N PRO A 36 -21.39 6.52 8.32
CA PRO A 36 -21.03 7.18 7.07
C PRO A 36 -19.51 7.37 6.97
N LEU A 37 -18.76 6.26 6.96
CA LEU A 37 -17.31 6.28 7.00
C LEU A 37 -16.73 6.88 5.71
N ALA A 38 -15.91 7.92 5.89
CA ALA A 38 -15.03 8.48 4.87
C ALA A 38 -13.63 7.85 4.90
N VAL A 39 -13.21 7.35 6.06
CA VAL A 39 -11.93 6.67 6.26
C VAL A 39 -12.16 5.32 6.91
N LEU A 40 -11.73 4.25 6.24
CA LEU A 40 -11.76 2.91 6.78
C LEU A 40 -10.37 2.31 6.72
N ARG A 41 -9.79 2.06 7.89
CA ARG A 41 -8.51 1.37 8.02
C ARG A 41 -8.69 0.05 8.73
N LEU A 42 -8.45 -1.03 8.01
CA LEU A 42 -8.56 -2.39 8.48
C LEU A 42 -7.21 -3.07 8.22
N ASN A 43 -6.33 -2.99 9.21
CA ASN A 43 -5.04 -3.67 9.17
C ASN A 43 -4.91 -4.65 10.34
N ASN A 44 -3.98 -5.61 10.23
CA ASN A 44 -3.76 -6.64 11.22
C ASN A 44 -5.08 -7.32 11.67
N THR A 45 -5.97 -7.59 10.72
CA THR A 45 -7.33 -8.06 11.00
C THR A 45 -7.39 -9.57 11.25
N GLY A 46 -6.34 -10.29 10.87
CA GLY A 46 -6.33 -11.76 10.89
C GLY A 46 -7.32 -12.40 9.93
N LEU A 47 -7.95 -11.63 9.04
CA LEU A 47 -8.91 -12.14 8.07
C LEU A 47 -8.21 -12.96 6.99
N SER A 48 -8.77 -14.13 6.70
CA SER A 48 -8.38 -14.93 5.55
C SER A 48 -8.82 -14.29 4.23
N PRO A 49 -8.24 -14.68 3.09
CA PRO A 49 -8.59 -14.11 1.79
C PRO A 49 -10.09 -14.18 1.46
N LEU A 50 -10.74 -15.31 1.79
CA LEU A 50 -12.19 -15.48 1.60
C LEU A 50 -13.01 -14.58 2.53
N GLN A 51 -12.56 -14.40 3.77
CA GLN A 51 -13.25 -13.51 4.71
C GLN A 51 -13.16 -12.05 4.26
N TRP A 52 -12.02 -11.64 3.71
CA TRP A 52 -11.87 -10.33 3.06
C TRP A 52 -12.86 -10.14 1.91
N ALA A 53 -12.96 -11.12 1.01
CA ALA A 53 -13.90 -11.05 -0.10
C ALA A 53 -15.36 -10.92 0.37
N VAL A 54 -15.76 -11.69 1.38
CA VAL A 54 -17.09 -11.62 1.98
C VAL A 54 -17.33 -10.27 2.68
N LEU A 55 -16.33 -9.72 3.37
CA LEU A 55 -16.44 -8.44 4.05
C LEU A 55 -16.62 -7.32 3.03
N LEU A 56 -15.71 -7.20 2.07
CA LEU A 56 -15.74 -6.14 1.05
C LEU A 56 -17.00 -6.22 0.17
N GLY A 57 -17.49 -7.42 -0.14
CA GLY A 57 -18.73 -7.61 -0.89
C GLY A 57 -20.02 -7.25 -0.13
N LYS A 58 -19.96 -7.07 1.20
CA LYS A 58 -21.12 -6.74 2.05
C LYS A 58 -21.11 -5.32 2.59
N VAL A 59 -20.01 -4.63 2.45
CA VAL A 59 -19.84 -3.26 2.94
C VAL A 59 -20.24 -2.29 1.83
N ASN A 60 -21.15 -1.38 2.14
CA ASN A 60 -21.57 -0.29 1.25
C ASN A 60 -21.33 1.03 1.98
N LEU A 61 -20.23 1.70 1.65
CA LEU A 61 -19.79 2.94 2.28
C LEU A 61 -19.72 4.05 1.22
N PRO A 62 -20.85 4.66 0.86
CA PRO A 62 -20.90 5.61 -0.27
C PRO A 62 -20.01 6.84 -0.06
N SER A 63 -19.71 7.20 1.19
CA SER A 63 -18.85 8.33 1.53
C SER A 63 -17.36 7.97 1.61
N LEU A 64 -16.97 6.72 1.31
CA LEU A 64 -15.61 6.24 1.54
C LEU A 64 -14.60 6.87 0.56
N VAL A 65 -13.58 7.52 1.12
CA VAL A 65 -12.52 8.22 0.38
C VAL A 65 -11.15 7.57 0.64
N GLU A 66 -10.91 7.05 1.84
CA GLU A 66 -9.69 6.32 2.19
C GLU A 66 -9.99 4.88 2.61
N LEU A 67 -9.30 3.93 1.99
CA LEU A 67 -9.35 2.52 2.34
C LEU A 67 -7.95 1.97 2.64
N GLU A 68 -7.80 1.28 3.76
CA GLU A 68 -6.63 0.47 4.07
C GLU A 68 -7.04 -0.98 4.37
N VAL A 69 -6.35 -1.93 3.74
CA VAL A 69 -6.60 -3.39 3.84
C VAL A 69 -5.31 -4.15 4.11
N ASP A 70 -5.41 -5.36 4.65
CA ASP A 70 -4.26 -6.28 4.78
C ASP A 70 -3.81 -6.83 3.42
N GLN A 71 -2.53 -7.20 3.31
CA GLN A 71 -2.00 -7.87 2.11
C GLN A 71 -2.57 -9.28 1.88
N THR A 72 -3.31 -9.84 2.84
CA THR A 72 -4.09 -11.09 2.64
C THR A 72 -5.33 -10.88 1.78
N CYS A 73 -5.74 -9.64 1.54
CA CYS A 73 -6.87 -9.31 0.67
C CYS A 73 -6.60 -9.75 -0.78
N LEU A 74 -7.59 -10.38 -1.41
CA LEU A 74 -7.50 -10.79 -2.81
C LEU A 74 -7.66 -9.59 -3.76
N TYR A 75 -6.93 -9.61 -4.86
CA TYR A 75 -6.95 -8.51 -5.83
C TYR A 75 -8.29 -8.33 -6.52
N ASP A 76 -9.01 -9.42 -6.82
CA ASP A 76 -10.33 -9.42 -7.43
C ASP A 76 -11.40 -8.80 -6.51
N ALA A 77 -11.39 -9.18 -5.23
CA ALA A 77 -12.25 -8.62 -4.21
C ALA A 77 -11.96 -7.14 -3.98
N LEU A 78 -10.68 -6.76 -3.92
CA LEU A 78 -10.25 -5.38 -3.77
C LEU A 78 -10.67 -4.54 -4.97
N ALA A 79 -10.42 -5.01 -6.20
CA ALA A 79 -10.84 -4.32 -7.42
C ALA A 79 -12.37 -4.15 -7.47
N THR A 80 -13.14 -5.19 -7.15
CA THR A 80 -14.61 -5.11 -7.09
C THR A 80 -15.08 -4.07 -6.09
N CYS A 81 -14.44 -4.02 -4.91
CA CYS A 81 -14.74 -3.01 -3.90
C CYS A 81 -14.44 -1.58 -4.38
N LEU A 82 -13.30 -1.37 -5.04
CA LEU A 82 -12.90 -0.06 -5.55
C LEU A 82 -13.83 0.43 -6.67
N ILE A 83 -14.33 -0.47 -7.52
CA ILE A 83 -15.32 -0.14 -8.56
C ILE A 83 -16.65 0.30 -7.93
N ALA A 84 -17.10 -0.42 -6.89
CA ALA A 84 -18.33 -0.11 -6.17
C ALA A 84 -18.23 1.22 -5.41
N HIS A 85 -17.03 1.61 -5.00
CA HIS A 85 -16.76 2.81 -4.21
C HIS A 85 -15.90 3.81 -4.99
N GLN A 86 -16.50 4.40 -6.03
CA GLN A 86 -15.79 5.29 -6.95
C GLN A 86 -15.20 6.56 -6.31
N ALA A 87 -15.61 6.93 -5.09
CA ALA A 87 -15.07 8.09 -4.37
C ALA A 87 -13.71 7.82 -3.70
N ILE A 88 -13.25 6.56 -3.64
CA ILE A 88 -11.97 6.22 -3.02
C ILE A 88 -10.83 6.88 -3.77
N SER A 89 -10.17 7.83 -3.11
CA SER A 89 -9.01 8.55 -3.65
C SER A 89 -7.68 8.06 -3.08
N LYS A 90 -7.72 7.30 -1.99
CA LYS A 90 -6.52 6.75 -1.34
C LYS A 90 -6.72 5.29 -0.97
N LEU A 91 -5.82 4.45 -1.46
CA LEU A 91 -5.74 3.04 -1.14
C LEU A 91 -4.41 2.74 -0.46
N THR A 92 -4.46 2.00 0.65
CA THR A 92 -3.27 1.48 1.35
C THR A 92 -3.39 -0.03 1.48
N ILE A 93 -2.37 -0.77 1.06
CA ILE A 93 -2.22 -2.19 1.34
C ILE A 93 -1.19 -2.33 2.46
N SER A 94 -1.65 -2.69 3.65
CA SER A 94 -0.80 -2.93 4.80
C SER A 94 0.05 -4.19 4.59
N HIS A 95 1.27 -4.18 5.14
CA HIS A 95 2.17 -5.33 5.18
C HIS A 95 1.72 -6.41 6.18
N CYS A 96 0.60 -6.23 6.89
CA CYS A 96 0.09 -7.21 7.84
C CYS A 96 -0.50 -8.46 7.15
N GLY A 97 -0.11 -9.63 7.66
CA GLY A 97 -0.55 -10.95 7.15
C GLY A 97 0.43 -11.54 6.14
N PHE A 98 0.07 -12.67 5.50
CA PHE A 98 0.89 -13.29 4.47
C PHE A 98 0.36 -12.89 3.08
N PRO A 99 1.24 -12.50 2.14
CA PRO A 99 0.80 -12.10 0.80
C PRO A 99 0.14 -13.30 0.09
N THR A 100 -1.00 -13.05 -0.54
CA THR A 100 -1.65 -14.07 -1.37
C THR A 100 -0.86 -14.26 -2.67
N MET A 101 -0.39 -15.49 -2.93
CA MET A 101 0.48 -15.83 -4.07
C MET A 101 -0.26 -15.96 -5.42
N SER A 102 -1.56 -15.67 -5.46
CA SER A 102 -2.36 -15.81 -6.68
C SER A 102 -2.20 -14.57 -7.57
N VAL A 103 -1.36 -14.71 -8.59
CA VAL A 103 -1.41 -13.90 -9.81
C VAL A 103 -1.79 -14.86 -10.93
N GLU A 104 -3.06 -15.27 -10.96
CA GLU A 104 -3.62 -15.82 -12.19
C GLU A 104 -3.73 -14.70 -13.23
N ASP A 105 -3.79 -15.06 -14.52
CA ASP A 105 -3.89 -14.16 -15.67
C ASP A 105 -5.15 -13.27 -15.61
N ILE A 106 -5.11 -12.26 -14.76
CA ILE A 106 -6.20 -11.31 -14.59
C ILE A 106 -6.04 -10.28 -15.68
N THR A 107 -6.86 -10.45 -16.71
CA THR A 107 -7.14 -9.39 -17.70
C THR A 107 -7.46 -8.07 -17.00
N PRO A 108 -6.90 -6.93 -17.45
CA PRO A 108 -7.19 -5.62 -16.86
C PRO A 108 -8.68 -5.31 -17.04
N ARG A 109 -9.39 -5.02 -15.95
CA ARG A 109 -10.86 -4.96 -15.99
C ARG A 109 -11.46 -3.64 -15.52
N SER A 110 -10.73 -2.77 -14.83
CA SER A 110 -11.37 -1.72 -14.04
C SER A 110 -10.60 -0.41 -14.02
N VAL A 111 -11.23 0.66 -14.49
CA VAL A 111 -10.71 2.03 -14.39
C VAL A 111 -11.12 2.63 -13.04
N LEU A 112 -10.14 3.06 -12.25
CA LEU A 112 -10.36 3.68 -10.94
C LEU A 112 -10.31 5.20 -11.04
N HIS A 113 -11.43 5.84 -11.36
CA HIS A 113 -11.47 7.25 -11.72
C HIS A 113 -10.97 8.24 -10.65
N SER A 114 -11.16 7.92 -9.36
CA SER A 114 -10.83 8.84 -8.26
C SER A 114 -9.52 8.51 -7.55
N LEU A 115 -8.89 7.37 -7.82
CA LEU A 115 -7.69 6.98 -7.08
C LEU A 115 -6.54 7.93 -7.42
N ARG A 116 -6.00 8.62 -6.41
CA ARG A 116 -4.87 9.56 -6.55
C ARG A 116 -3.64 9.12 -5.77
N LYS A 117 -3.83 8.30 -4.74
CA LYS A 117 -2.78 7.85 -3.83
C LYS A 117 -2.84 6.34 -3.66
N LEU A 118 -1.71 5.67 -3.86
CA LEU A 118 -1.55 4.23 -3.62
C LEU A 118 -0.37 4.01 -2.68
N ALA A 119 -0.59 3.26 -1.61
CA ALA A 119 0.43 2.94 -0.62
C ALA A 119 0.50 1.44 -0.35
N GLY A 120 1.69 0.91 -0.06
CA GLY A 120 1.88 -0.48 0.33
C GLY A 120 3.19 -1.12 -0.16
N PRO A 121 3.38 -2.43 0.06
CA PRO A 121 4.54 -3.17 -0.44
C PRO A 121 4.57 -3.21 -1.98
N ALA A 122 5.76 -3.03 -2.56
CA ALA A 122 5.95 -3.09 -4.02
C ALA A 122 5.50 -4.46 -4.60
N THR A 123 5.71 -5.54 -3.84
CA THR A 123 5.28 -6.91 -4.19
C THR A 123 3.75 -7.07 -4.27
N ARG A 124 2.98 -6.16 -3.67
CA ARG A 124 1.51 -6.12 -3.74
C ARG A 124 0.99 -5.06 -4.71
N ILE A 125 1.69 -3.95 -4.82
CA ILE A 125 1.32 -2.88 -5.74
C ILE A 125 1.53 -3.31 -7.19
N LEU A 126 2.66 -3.94 -7.53
CA LEU A 126 2.97 -4.29 -8.92
C LEU A 126 1.90 -5.22 -9.53
N PRO A 127 1.47 -6.33 -8.90
CA PRO A 127 0.39 -7.14 -9.44
C PRO A 127 -0.94 -6.40 -9.49
N LEU A 128 -1.22 -5.53 -8.51
CA LEU A 128 -2.44 -4.71 -8.54
C LEU A 128 -2.45 -3.80 -9.78
N LEU A 129 -1.33 -3.12 -10.08
CA LEU A 129 -1.19 -2.24 -11.25
C LEU A 129 -1.36 -2.96 -12.58
N LYS A 130 -1.15 -4.28 -12.63
CA LYS A 130 -1.42 -5.09 -13.83
C LYS A 130 -2.90 -5.32 -14.09
N VAL A 131 -3.74 -5.20 -13.05
CA VAL A 131 -5.18 -5.56 -13.12
C VAL A 131 -6.11 -4.36 -13.05
N ILE A 132 -5.62 -3.20 -12.59
CA ILE A 132 -6.36 -1.94 -12.55
C ILE A 132 -5.78 -0.91 -13.53
N THR A 133 -6.64 -0.04 -14.02
CA THR A 133 -6.22 1.17 -14.76
C THR A 133 -6.39 2.37 -13.86
N LEU A 134 -5.31 3.11 -13.64
CA LEU A 134 -5.30 4.33 -12.85
C LEU A 134 -5.63 5.56 -13.71
N PRO A 135 -6.16 6.62 -13.09
CA PRO A 135 -6.54 7.81 -13.82
C PRO A 135 -5.29 8.60 -14.22
N SER A 136 -5.41 9.38 -15.30
CA SER A 136 -4.26 10.10 -15.88
C SER A 136 -3.66 11.19 -14.98
N ASP A 137 -4.39 11.57 -13.93
CA ASP A 137 -4.00 12.53 -12.90
C ASP A 137 -3.67 11.86 -11.56
N PHE A 138 -3.34 10.56 -11.57
CA PHE A 138 -2.76 9.86 -10.42
C PHE A 138 -1.49 10.59 -9.91
N GLN A 139 -1.36 10.77 -8.60
CA GLN A 139 -0.39 11.72 -8.04
C GLN A 139 0.74 11.05 -7.27
N CYS A 140 0.42 10.12 -6.36
CA CYS A 140 1.38 9.68 -5.34
C CYS A 140 1.43 8.16 -5.20
N LEU A 141 2.64 7.62 -5.25
CA LEU A 141 2.96 6.24 -4.93
C LEU A 141 3.81 6.21 -3.65
N TYR A 142 3.36 5.48 -2.64
CA TYR A 142 4.07 5.30 -1.37
C TYR A 142 4.47 3.84 -1.21
N ILE A 143 5.75 3.54 -1.31
CA ILE A 143 6.27 2.19 -1.07
C ILE A 143 6.59 2.01 0.41
N THR A 144 6.06 0.95 1.01
CA THR A 144 6.30 0.60 2.41
C THR A 144 6.84 -0.82 2.54
N PHE A 145 7.74 -1.05 3.50
CA PHE A 145 8.28 -2.39 3.78
C PHE A 145 7.73 -2.98 5.08
N HIS A 146 7.78 -4.31 5.18
CA HIS A 146 7.52 -4.99 6.45
C HIS A 146 8.68 -4.69 7.43
N PRO A 147 8.39 -4.35 8.71
CA PRO A 147 9.42 -3.98 9.69
C PRO A 147 10.45 -5.09 10.02
N TYR A 148 10.20 -6.33 9.61
CA TYR A 148 11.04 -7.49 9.95
C TYR A 148 11.67 -8.16 8.71
N HIS A 149 11.61 -7.48 7.55
CA HIS A 149 12.33 -7.77 6.32
C HIS A 149 12.66 -9.27 6.03
N PRO A 150 11.68 -10.12 5.68
CA PRO A 150 11.99 -11.48 5.22
C PRO A 150 12.61 -11.49 3.81
N GLU A 151 12.64 -10.37 3.09
CA GLU A 151 13.07 -10.31 1.69
C GLU A 151 14.60 -10.12 1.53
N ARG A 152 15.42 -10.83 2.33
CA ARG A 152 16.90 -10.74 2.27
C ARG A 152 17.52 -11.03 0.89
N ASN A 153 16.75 -11.51 -0.09
CA ASN A 153 17.24 -11.97 -1.40
C ASN A 153 16.41 -11.50 -2.60
N GLN A 154 15.46 -10.57 -2.45
CA GLN A 154 14.68 -10.07 -3.60
C GLN A 154 15.19 -8.69 -4.01
N ASN A 155 15.30 -8.45 -5.33
CA ASN A 155 15.62 -7.14 -5.89
C ASN A 155 14.44 -6.19 -5.66
N VAL A 156 14.23 -5.76 -4.41
CA VAL A 156 13.19 -4.83 -3.97
C VAL A 156 13.16 -3.60 -4.87
N PHE A 157 14.34 -3.11 -5.23
CA PHE A 157 14.51 -1.98 -6.13
C PHE A 157 13.84 -2.18 -7.50
N SER A 158 14.03 -3.35 -8.14
CA SER A 158 13.42 -3.66 -9.44
C SER A 158 11.90 -3.63 -9.38
N ASN A 159 11.31 -4.16 -8.30
CA ASN A 159 9.85 -4.13 -8.13
C ASN A 159 9.32 -2.70 -7.97
N ILE A 160 10.05 -1.81 -7.28
CA ILE A 160 9.69 -0.39 -7.13
C ILE A 160 9.73 0.30 -8.49
N LEU A 161 10.81 0.09 -9.25
CA LEU A 161 10.96 0.67 -10.58
C LEU A 161 9.82 0.22 -11.48
N SER A 162 9.57 -1.09 -11.55
CA SER A 162 8.45 -1.63 -12.31
C SER A 162 7.12 -1.03 -11.88
N CYS A 163 6.86 -0.79 -10.59
CA CYS A 163 5.63 -0.11 -10.18
C CYS A 163 5.50 1.29 -10.81
N ALA A 164 6.59 2.07 -10.77
CA ALA A 164 6.57 3.44 -11.26
C ALA A 164 6.58 3.53 -12.80
N GLU A 165 7.03 2.50 -13.52
CA GLU A 165 6.87 2.41 -14.99
C GLU A 165 5.41 2.33 -15.44
N TYR A 166 4.54 1.68 -14.66
CA TYR A 166 3.09 1.68 -14.92
C TYR A 166 2.45 3.06 -14.68
N LEU A 167 3.22 4.01 -14.14
CA LEU A 167 2.75 5.34 -13.71
C LEU A 167 3.56 6.45 -14.42
N PRO A 168 3.43 6.61 -15.75
CA PRO A 168 4.27 7.53 -16.53
C PRO A 168 4.10 9.02 -16.16
N ARG A 169 3.08 9.36 -15.37
CA ARG A 169 2.79 10.73 -14.88
C ARG A 169 2.91 10.85 -13.37
N LEU A 170 3.62 9.93 -12.72
CA LEU A 170 3.81 9.92 -11.27
C LEU A 170 4.44 11.23 -10.82
N SER A 171 3.69 12.02 -10.04
CA SER A 171 4.20 13.30 -9.52
C SER A 171 5.14 13.06 -8.34
N HIS A 172 4.73 12.17 -7.43
CA HIS A 172 5.43 11.92 -6.17
C HIS A 172 5.66 10.43 -5.93
N LEU A 173 6.91 10.06 -5.67
CA LEU A 173 7.31 8.74 -5.20
C LEU A 173 7.90 8.88 -3.80
N GLU A 174 7.28 8.26 -2.81
CA GLU A 174 7.83 8.16 -1.46
C GLU A 174 8.19 6.70 -1.16
N ILE A 175 9.39 6.49 -0.64
CA ILE A 175 9.91 5.18 -0.28
C ILE A 175 10.21 5.21 1.22
N SER A 176 9.36 4.57 2.00
CA SER A 176 9.54 4.40 3.44
C SER A 176 10.48 3.24 3.69
N MET A 177 11.76 3.53 3.95
CA MET A 177 12.81 2.55 4.22
C MET A 177 12.44 1.64 5.41
N PRO A 178 12.82 0.35 5.37
CA PRO A 178 12.60 -0.57 6.49
C PRO A 178 13.42 -0.13 7.71
N MET A 179 13.12 -0.72 8.87
CA MET A 179 14.01 -0.59 10.02
C MET A 179 15.31 -1.34 9.69
N ILE A 180 16.38 -0.59 9.44
CA ILE A 180 17.70 -1.15 9.11
C ILE A 180 18.52 -1.20 10.40
N THR A 181 19.01 -2.39 10.73
CA THR A 181 19.68 -2.66 12.02
C THR A 181 21.18 -2.91 11.89
N SER A 182 21.71 -3.01 10.67
CA SER A 182 23.15 -3.11 10.40
C SER A 182 23.57 -2.38 9.11
N ALA A 183 24.86 -2.08 8.98
CA ALA A 183 25.43 -1.48 7.76
C ALA A 183 25.35 -2.43 6.55
N ASP A 184 25.46 -3.75 6.75
CA ASP A 184 25.30 -4.75 5.69
C ASP A 184 23.86 -4.77 5.15
N GLU A 185 22.86 -4.65 6.03
CA GLU A 185 21.46 -4.50 5.64
C GLU A 185 21.22 -3.20 4.87
N LEU A 186 21.87 -2.10 5.26
CA LEU A 186 21.82 -0.84 4.51
C LEU A 186 22.43 -1.01 3.12
N ALA A 187 23.64 -1.56 3.04
CA ALA A 187 24.36 -1.77 1.80
C ALA A 187 23.57 -2.68 0.85
N ALA A 188 23.01 -3.78 1.35
CA ALA A 188 22.17 -4.68 0.55
C ALA A 188 20.90 -3.97 0.03
N PHE A 189 20.23 -3.18 0.88
CA PHE A 189 19.01 -2.46 0.50
C PHE A 189 19.27 -1.38 -0.55
N VAL A 190 20.35 -0.60 -0.38
CA VAL A 190 20.69 0.51 -1.30
C VAL A 190 21.46 0.07 -2.54
N THR A 191 21.87 -1.20 -2.62
CA THR A 191 22.58 -1.73 -3.81
C THR A 191 21.69 -1.62 -5.04
N PHE A 192 22.03 -0.68 -5.92
CA PHE A 192 21.40 -0.54 -7.23
C PHE A 192 21.99 -1.58 -8.20
N PRO A 193 21.16 -2.33 -8.94
CA PRO A 193 21.68 -3.24 -9.94
C PRO A 193 22.38 -2.44 -11.04
N ILE A 194 23.70 -2.56 -11.17
CA ILE A 194 24.53 -1.77 -12.11
C ILE A 194 24.04 -1.91 -13.56
N THR A 195 23.37 -3.01 -13.89
CA THR A 195 22.81 -3.31 -15.21
C THR A 195 21.41 -2.75 -15.45
N ASP A 196 20.77 -2.19 -14.44
CA ASP A 196 19.42 -1.62 -14.55
C ASP A 196 19.45 -0.30 -15.34
N LYS A 197 18.54 -0.16 -16.29
CA LYS A 197 18.45 0.97 -17.24
C LYS A 197 17.11 1.70 -17.15
N HIS A 198 16.24 1.35 -16.20
CA HIS A 198 14.95 2.01 -16.07
C HIS A 198 15.15 3.49 -15.73
N ILE A 199 14.44 4.35 -16.46
CA ILE A 199 14.42 5.79 -16.24
C ILE A 199 12.99 6.17 -15.93
N ILE A 200 12.77 6.73 -14.74
CA ILE A 200 11.44 7.03 -14.22
C ILE A 200 11.27 8.55 -14.11
N PRO A 201 10.31 9.14 -14.84
CA PRO A 201 10.04 10.56 -14.80
C PRO A 201 9.18 10.90 -13.56
N VAL A 202 9.81 10.94 -12.38
CA VAL A 202 9.19 11.45 -11.15
C VAL A 202 9.63 12.90 -10.93
N ARG A 203 8.74 13.75 -10.40
CA ARG A 203 9.08 15.14 -10.02
C ARG A 203 9.64 15.23 -8.61
N ASP A 204 8.98 14.55 -7.67
CA ASP A 204 9.34 14.59 -6.25
C ASP A 204 9.65 13.17 -5.76
N LEU A 205 10.89 12.93 -5.34
CA LEU A 205 11.33 11.67 -4.74
C LEU A 205 11.65 11.88 -3.25
N THR A 206 10.96 11.15 -2.39
CA THR A 206 11.19 11.17 -0.94
C THR A 206 11.67 9.82 -0.45
N PHE A 207 12.80 9.80 0.24
CA PHE A 207 13.21 8.68 1.07
C PHE A 207 12.88 8.99 2.53
N ARG A 208 12.06 8.16 3.16
CA ARG A 208 11.69 8.30 4.58
C ARG A 208 12.23 7.12 5.37
N GLY A 209 13.01 7.37 6.41
CA GLY A 209 13.51 6.32 7.29
C GLY A 209 13.91 6.89 8.64
N ILE A 210 13.76 6.09 9.70
CA ILE A 210 14.33 6.39 11.02
C ILE A 210 15.40 5.32 11.23
N HIS A 211 16.67 5.73 11.13
CA HIS A 211 17.79 4.80 11.22
C HIS A 211 18.60 5.09 12.49
N PRO A 212 18.68 4.14 13.42
CA PRO A 212 19.56 4.26 14.59
C PRO A 212 21.03 4.44 14.17
N ILE A 213 21.41 3.83 13.04
CA ILE A 213 22.77 3.85 12.49
C ILE A 213 23.08 5.20 11.84
N LEU A 214 22.09 5.92 11.31
CA LEU A 214 22.28 7.27 10.75
C LEU A 214 22.31 8.37 11.83
N SER A 215 22.42 7.99 13.10
CA SER A 215 22.62 8.93 14.22
C SER A 215 24.11 9.10 14.56
N THR A 216 25.02 8.44 13.84
CA THR A 216 26.47 8.59 14.00
C THR A 216 27.05 9.61 13.00
N PRO A 217 28.19 10.27 13.29
CA PRO A 217 28.71 11.37 12.44
C PRO A 217 29.14 10.97 11.01
N ASP A 218 29.29 9.69 10.70
CA ASP A 218 29.74 9.17 9.38
C ASP A 218 28.65 9.21 8.29
N VAL A 219 27.52 9.86 8.57
CA VAL A 219 26.27 9.89 7.77
C VAL A 219 26.36 10.62 6.43
N PHE A 220 27.41 11.40 6.19
CA PHE A 220 27.62 12.00 4.87
C PHE A 220 27.76 10.95 3.75
N ASP A 221 28.06 9.67 4.08
CA ASP A 221 28.10 8.57 3.12
C ASP A 221 26.74 7.95 2.78
N ALA A 222 25.68 8.19 3.55
CA ALA A 222 24.34 7.63 3.26
C ALA A 222 23.75 8.17 1.95
N ILE A 223 24.02 9.44 1.62
CA ILE A 223 23.71 10.01 0.30
C ILE A 223 24.56 9.34 -0.78
N GLY A 224 25.84 9.04 -0.50
CA GLY A 224 26.70 8.26 -1.40
C GLY A 224 26.14 6.87 -1.69
N HIS A 225 25.59 6.21 -0.68
CA HIS A 225 24.94 4.91 -0.80
C HIS A 225 23.62 4.95 -1.58
N CYS A 226 22.84 6.03 -1.47
CA CYS A 226 21.61 6.23 -2.25
C CYS A 226 21.89 6.83 -3.64
N GLY A 227 23.07 7.38 -3.89
CA GLY A 227 23.46 8.02 -5.15
C GLY A 227 23.21 7.17 -6.40
N PRO A 228 23.44 5.84 -6.39
CA PRO A 228 23.07 4.98 -7.51
C PRO A 228 21.57 5.00 -7.85
N TRP A 229 20.68 5.22 -6.88
CA TRP A 229 19.23 5.30 -7.12
C TRP A 229 18.86 6.52 -7.97
N LEU A 230 19.58 7.64 -7.81
CA LEU A 230 19.36 8.86 -8.60
C LEU A 230 19.56 8.60 -10.11
N ARG A 231 20.31 7.56 -10.51
CA ARG A 231 20.44 7.17 -11.93
C ARG A 231 19.10 6.80 -12.55
N ALA A 232 18.18 6.23 -11.79
CA ALA A 232 16.83 5.92 -12.26
C ALA A 232 15.89 7.13 -12.28
N PHE A 233 16.27 8.25 -11.66
CA PHE A 233 15.44 9.44 -11.50
C PHE A 233 16.18 10.70 -11.98
N PRO A 234 16.46 10.84 -13.30
CA PRO A 234 17.32 11.91 -13.82
C PRO A 234 16.72 13.32 -13.72
N ASN A 235 15.45 13.45 -13.34
CA ASN A 235 14.74 14.73 -13.23
C ASN A 235 14.65 15.25 -11.78
N VAL A 236 15.23 14.54 -10.82
CA VAL A 236 15.31 14.89 -9.38
C VAL A 236 16.67 15.51 -9.10
#